data_AF-A0AAW2DBW6-F1
#
_entry.id   AF-A0AAW2DBW6-F1
#
_cell.length_a   1.000
_cell.length_b   1.000
_cell.length_c   1.000
_cell.angle_alpha   90.00
_cell.angle_beta   90.00
_cell.angle_gamma   90.00
#
_symmetry.space_group_name_H-M   'P 1'
#
loop_
_entity.id
_entity.type
_entity.pdbx_description
1 polymer ?
#
loop_
_entity_poly.entity_id
_entity_poly.type
_entity_poly.pdbx_seq_one_letter_code
_entity_poly.pdbx_strand_id
1 'polypeptide(L)'
;MISTCLSLLEENALEHLLDGCSLLAPIYRLISHPFSKHLISLPSQPTFCRQFRYEMEPEELRGIFVLKCVLSRSPWNSETHQYDPDCIIMAIYGEISTLAFTRPGYKAWIDIESPTRCYDDIAFYKGIFYAVDVHGEVFACCSDELFACRIDDNQKVVAKAVAPRPEGTQDFIKKYIVESSGGLLLVSRMRGGHLYSYYEDEDEDQEEVINDDPYVTIGFTILKLKRSTQARSKYKYKYVKVHSLGDRALFVGDNSSVSLSASSFNGCKANCIYFTDDNFEFYGANGGGYDMGVFSMEDRDTSKPYPVESLSYFSTPLWYI
;
A
#
# COMPACT_ATOMS: atom_id res chain seq x y z
N MET A 1 30.97 12.54 28.76
CA MET A 1 29.96 11.88 29.61
C MET A 1 28.74 11.60 28.72
N ILE A 2 28.85 10.61 27.84
CA ILE A 2 27.74 10.11 27.02
C ILE A 2 27.90 8.59 27.09
N SER A 3 27.05 7.96 27.86
CA SER A 3 26.97 6.51 28.02
C SER A 3 25.52 6.15 28.29
N THR A 4 25.11 5.04 27.68
CA THR A 4 24.02 4.13 28.05
C THR A 4 22.57 4.64 28.00
N CYS A 5 21.84 4.19 26.97
CA CYS A 5 20.59 3.44 27.14
C CYS A 5 20.33 2.58 25.89
N LEU A 6 21.06 1.46 25.81
CA LEU A 6 20.67 0.24 25.11
C LEU A 6 20.37 -0.78 26.21
N SER A 7 19.11 -1.19 26.34
CA SER A 7 18.64 -2.51 26.82
C SER A 7 17.20 -2.39 27.29
N LEU A 8 16.42 -3.45 27.02
CA LEU A 8 15.03 -3.69 27.42
C LEU A 8 13.95 -3.25 26.41
N LEU A 9 13.99 -3.85 25.22
CA LEU A 9 12.74 -4.31 24.61
C LEU A 9 12.92 -5.81 24.35
N GLU A 10 12.11 -6.60 25.07
CA GLU A 10 12.17 -8.04 25.19
C GLU A 10 12.00 -8.75 23.84
N GLU A 11 12.77 -9.83 23.64
CA GLU A 11 12.85 -10.66 22.43
C GLU A 11 11.54 -11.36 22.02
N ASN A 12 10.45 -11.23 22.78
CA ASN A 12 9.19 -11.93 22.53
C ASN A 12 8.13 -11.10 21.77
N ALA A 13 8.41 -9.84 21.41
CA ALA A 13 7.51 -9.03 20.58
C ALA A 13 7.85 -9.08 19.07
N LEU A 14 8.98 -9.71 18.70
CA LEU A 14 9.54 -9.66 17.35
C LEU A 14 8.88 -10.63 16.34
N GLU A 15 8.19 -11.68 16.79
CA GLU A 15 7.57 -12.64 15.86
C GLU A 15 6.32 -12.09 15.16
N HIS A 16 5.66 -11.07 15.71
CA HIS A 16 4.46 -10.47 15.11
C HIS A 16 4.72 -9.25 14.21
N LEU A 17 5.97 -8.79 14.12
CA LEU A 17 6.37 -7.68 13.22
C LEU A 17 6.84 -8.17 11.83
N LEU A 18 7.00 -9.48 11.63
CA LEU A 18 7.65 -10.04 10.45
C LEU A 18 6.72 -10.24 9.23
N ASP A 19 5.41 -10.06 9.39
CA ASP A 19 4.42 -10.30 8.32
C ASP A 19 4.13 -9.04 7.46
N GLY A 20 4.73 -7.90 7.77
CA GLY A 20 4.35 -6.60 7.19
C GLY A 20 5.45 -5.77 6.52
N CYS A 21 6.65 -6.32 6.25
CA CYS A 21 7.74 -5.52 5.70
C CYS A 21 7.49 -5.09 4.23
N SER A 22 7.02 -3.86 4.01
CA SER A 22 7.33 -3.10 2.78
C SER A 22 8.66 -2.39 2.98
N LEU A 23 9.64 -2.72 2.14
CA LEU A 23 10.98 -2.14 2.17
C LEU A 23 11.15 -1.28 0.91
N LEU A 24 11.01 0.03 1.05
CA LEU A 24 11.48 0.98 0.05
C LEU A 24 12.93 1.33 0.36
N ALA A 25 13.86 0.69 -0.35
CA ALA A 25 15.13 1.32 -0.68
C ALA A 25 14.99 1.82 -2.13
N PRO A 26 15.37 3.07 -2.45
CA PRO A 26 15.29 3.63 -3.79
C PRO A 26 16.41 3.05 -4.67
N ILE A 27 16.48 1.73 -4.81
CA ILE A 27 17.30 1.01 -5.79
C ILE A 27 16.57 -0.31 -6.05
N TYR A 28 15.87 -0.43 -7.19
CA TYR A 28 15.15 -1.62 -7.67
C TYR A 28 16.04 -2.82 -8.01
N ARG A 29 17.10 -3.03 -7.24
CA ARG A 29 17.92 -4.23 -7.30
C ARG A 29 17.92 -5.00 -5.99
N LEU A 30 17.59 -4.38 -4.86
CA LEU A 30 17.78 -5.01 -3.55
C LEU A 30 16.64 -4.70 -2.57
N ILE A 31 16.02 -5.74 -2.03
CA ILE A 31 15.20 -5.64 -0.81
C ILE A 31 16.13 -5.84 0.38
N SER A 32 16.25 -4.83 1.24
CA SER A 32 17.17 -4.84 2.40
C SER A 32 16.42 -5.07 3.70
N HIS A 33 16.72 -6.16 4.41
CA HIS A 33 16.18 -6.35 5.76
C HIS A 33 16.97 -5.49 6.77
N PRO A 34 16.33 -4.53 7.48
CA PRO A 34 17.02 -3.45 8.19
C PRO A 34 17.93 -3.93 9.34
N PHE A 35 17.58 -5.05 9.98
CA PHE A 35 18.34 -5.57 11.13
C PHE A 35 19.36 -6.63 10.76
N SER A 36 19.05 -7.44 9.74
CA SER A 36 19.92 -8.56 9.34
C SER A 36 20.89 -8.18 8.24
N LYS A 37 20.73 -7.00 7.63
CA LYS A 37 21.53 -6.49 6.49
C LYS A 37 21.54 -7.41 5.26
N HIS A 38 20.59 -8.33 5.17
CA HIS A 38 20.47 -9.24 4.02
C HIS A 38 19.78 -8.54 2.86
N LEU A 39 20.27 -8.78 1.65
CA LEU A 39 19.88 -8.10 0.43
C LEU A 39 19.35 -9.12 -0.58
N ILE A 40 18.07 -9.07 -0.90
CA ILE A 40 17.47 -9.94 -1.92
C ILE A 40 17.59 -9.26 -3.27
N SER A 41 18.28 -9.92 -4.19
CA SER A 41 18.34 -9.44 -5.56
C SER A 41 16.99 -9.64 -6.25
N LEU A 42 16.40 -8.55 -6.76
CA LEU A 42 15.22 -8.61 -7.61
C LEU A 42 15.60 -8.75 -9.09
N PRO A 43 14.74 -9.35 -9.94
CA PRO A 43 14.93 -9.30 -11.39
C PRO A 43 14.95 -7.88 -11.92
N SER A 44 15.71 -7.65 -12.99
CA SER A 44 15.87 -6.30 -13.55
C SER A 44 14.60 -5.79 -14.22
N GLN A 45 14.43 -4.47 -14.23
CA GLN A 45 13.28 -3.76 -14.81
C GLN A 45 12.94 -4.18 -16.27
N PRO A 46 13.90 -4.47 -17.18
CA PRO A 46 13.57 -4.92 -18.53
C PRO A 46 12.86 -6.29 -18.60
N THR A 47 12.87 -7.07 -17.51
CA THR A 47 12.23 -8.39 -17.47
C THR A 47 10.73 -8.34 -17.22
N PHE A 48 10.18 -7.17 -16.88
CA PHE A 48 8.73 -6.99 -16.83
C PHE A 48 8.13 -7.03 -18.22
N CYS A 49 7.00 -7.74 -18.40
CA CYS A 49 6.38 -7.90 -19.71
C CYS A 49 5.82 -6.60 -20.31
N ARG A 50 5.50 -5.61 -19.46
CA ARG A 50 4.90 -4.34 -19.89
C ARG A 50 5.85 -3.19 -19.59
N GLN A 51 6.50 -2.70 -20.63
CA GLN A 51 7.39 -1.55 -20.58
C GLN A 51 6.60 -0.26 -20.85
N PHE A 52 7.10 0.87 -20.37
CA PHE A 52 6.55 2.18 -20.77
C PHE A 52 6.70 2.35 -22.28
N ARG A 53 5.70 2.98 -22.90
CA ARG A 53 5.69 3.19 -24.36
C ARG A 53 6.56 4.35 -24.82
N TYR A 54 6.81 5.30 -23.92
CA TYR A 54 7.59 6.50 -24.19
C TYR A 54 9.00 6.36 -23.60
N GLU A 55 9.97 6.90 -24.31
CA GLU A 55 11.32 7.07 -23.75
C GLU A 55 11.23 8.09 -22.61
N MET A 56 11.67 7.67 -21.44
CA MET A 56 11.76 8.51 -20.24
C MET A 56 13.17 8.39 -19.70
N GLU A 57 13.64 9.44 -19.04
CA GLU A 57 14.96 9.40 -18.42
C GLU A 57 14.98 8.32 -17.33
N PRO A 58 16.09 7.55 -17.19
CA PRO A 58 16.19 6.50 -16.19
C PRO A 58 15.90 6.97 -14.76
N GLU A 59 16.12 8.24 -14.45
CA GLU A 59 15.82 8.86 -13.17
C GLU A 59 14.32 8.99 -12.91
N GLU A 60 13.54 9.37 -13.92
CA GLU A 60 12.08 9.52 -13.84
C GLU A 60 11.41 8.14 -13.72
N LEU A 61 11.86 7.18 -14.54
CA LEU A 61 11.39 5.79 -14.49
C LEU A 61 11.53 5.14 -13.12
N ARG A 62 12.55 5.51 -12.34
CA ARG A 62 12.76 4.94 -11.00
C ARG A 62 11.58 5.26 -10.08
N GLY A 63 11.02 6.46 -10.11
CA GLY A 63 9.93 6.81 -9.18
C GLY A 63 8.61 6.10 -9.48
N ILE A 64 8.40 5.70 -10.74
CA ILE A 64 7.04 5.42 -11.26
C ILE A 64 6.90 4.04 -11.90
N PHE A 65 7.99 3.28 -12.06
CA PHE A 65 7.91 1.99 -12.74
C PHE A 65 7.38 0.87 -11.83
N VAL A 66 7.85 0.74 -10.60
CA VAL A 66 7.28 -0.20 -9.62
C VAL A 66 6.72 0.64 -8.49
N LEU A 67 5.39 0.65 -8.39
CA LEU A 67 4.66 1.53 -7.48
C LEU A 67 4.57 0.94 -6.08
N LYS A 68 4.42 -0.38 -5.98
CA LYS A 68 4.30 -1.06 -4.68
C LYS A 68 4.73 -2.51 -4.75
N CYS A 69 5.33 -3.02 -3.67
CA CYS A 69 5.69 -4.42 -3.52
C CYS A 69 5.19 -4.98 -2.19
N VAL A 70 4.69 -6.21 -2.21
CA VAL A 70 4.28 -6.95 -1.02
C VAL A 70 4.89 -8.34 -1.02
N LEU A 71 5.35 -8.76 0.16
CA LEU A 71 5.91 -10.07 0.42
C LEU A 71 4.83 -10.97 1.02
N SER A 72 4.83 -12.24 0.62
CA SER A 72 3.98 -13.27 1.24
C SER A 72 4.46 -13.71 2.62
N ARG A 73 5.74 -13.50 2.93
CA ARG A 73 6.42 -13.88 4.18
C ARG A 73 7.84 -13.30 4.18
N SER A 74 8.54 -13.39 5.31
CA SER A 74 9.96 -13.07 5.34
C SER A 74 10.73 -13.90 4.28
N PRO A 75 11.41 -13.24 3.34
CA PRO A 75 12.27 -13.90 2.34
C PRO A 75 13.55 -14.46 2.95
N TRP A 76 13.93 -14.05 4.16
CA TRP A 76 15.10 -14.54 4.87
C TRP A 76 14.69 -15.37 6.08
N ASN A 77 15.19 -16.60 6.15
CA ASN A 77 15.04 -17.45 7.32
C ASN A 77 16.28 -17.27 8.22
N SER A 78 16.07 -16.70 9.41
CA SER A 78 17.13 -16.45 10.39
C SER A 78 17.72 -17.71 11.01
N GLU A 79 16.97 -18.81 11.05
CA GLU A 79 17.42 -20.08 11.63
C GLU A 79 18.30 -20.86 10.66
N THR A 80 17.88 -20.95 9.39
CA THR A 80 18.60 -21.71 8.36
C THR A 80 19.67 -20.88 7.66
N HIS A 81 19.67 -19.55 7.85
CA HIS A 81 20.50 -18.60 7.14
C HIS A 81 20.41 -18.74 5.61
N GLN A 82 19.20 -19.00 5.12
CA GLN A 82 18.92 -19.18 3.70
C GLN A 82 17.72 -18.34 3.28
N TYR A 83 17.67 -18.01 1.98
CA TYR A 83 16.48 -17.43 1.39
C TYR A 83 15.37 -18.47 1.33
N ASP A 84 14.16 -18.08 1.73
CA ASP A 84 12.97 -18.92 1.59
C ASP A 84 12.57 -18.97 0.10
N PRO A 85 12.73 -20.11 -0.60
CA PRO A 85 12.34 -20.24 -2.00
C PRO A 85 10.81 -20.14 -2.19
N ASP A 86 10.05 -20.31 -1.11
CA ASP A 86 8.60 -20.17 -1.10
C ASP A 86 8.17 -18.72 -0.81
N CYS A 87 9.09 -17.77 -0.64
CA CYS A 87 8.68 -16.37 -0.60
C CYS A 87 8.24 -15.90 -2.00
N ILE A 88 7.00 -15.44 -2.10
CA ILE A 88 6.48 -14.71 -3.26
C ILE A 88 6.59 -13.22 -3.00
N ILE A 89 7.09 -12.49 -4.00
CA ILE A 89 7.15 -11.03 -4.06
C ILE A 89 6.20 -10.60 -5.17
N MET A 90 5.13 -9.87 -4.84
CA MET A 90 4.19 -9.33 -5.81
C MET A 90 4.33 -7.82 -5.91
N ALA A 91 4.30 -7.28 -7.13
CA ALA A 91 4.46 -5.87 -7.41
C ALA A 91 3.29 -5.30 -8.21
N ILE A 92 2.90 -4.07 -7.89
CA ILE A 92 2.17 -3.17 -8.77
C ILE A 92 3.20 -2.40 -9.59
N TYR A 93 3.08 -2.41 -10.92
CA TYR A 93 4.08 -1.82 -11.80
C TYR A 93 3.52 -1.29 -13.14
N GLY A 94 4.31 -0.45 -13.78
CA GLY A 94 4.11 0.06 -15.12
C GLY A 94 3.09 1.19 -15.21
N GLU A 95 3.02 1.81 -16.39
CA GLU A 95 2.14 2.95 -16.74
C GLU A 95 0.67 2.74 -16.36
N ILE A 96 0.19 1.50 -16.42
CA ILE A 96 -1.22 1.14 -16.16
C ILE A 96 -1.39 0.41 -14.83
N SER A 97 -0.40 0.49 -13.93
CA SER A 97 -0.38 -0.11 -12.59
C SER A 97 -0.93 -1.54 -12.58
N THR A 98 -0.27 -2.46 -13.28
CA THR A 98 -0.65 -3.88 -13.38
C THR A 98 0.13 -4.73 -12.37
N LEU A 99 -0.19 -6.01 -12.25
CA LEU A 99 0.44 -6.93 -11.31
C LEU A 99 1.48 -7.83 -11.98
N ALA A 100 2.60 -8.05 -11.30
CA ALA A 100 3.55 -9.12 -11.60
C ALA A 100 4.07 -9.73 -10.31
N PHE A 101 4.62 -10.94 -10.38
CA PHE A 101 5.28 -11.56 -9.25
C PHE A 101 6.64 -12.16 -9.60
N THR A 102 7.45 -12.38 -8.57
CA THR A 102 8.71 -13.09 -8.65
C THR A 102 8.98 -13.84 -7.34
N ARG A 103 10.11 -14.55 -7.27
CA ARG A 103 10.57 -15.28 -6.07
C ARG A 103 12.07 -15.13 -5.91
N PRO A 104 12.62 -15.34 -4.70
CA PRO A 104 14.06 -15.44 -4.52
C PRO A 104 14.70 -16.42 -5.51
N GLY A 105 15.72 -15.96 -6.22
CA GLY A 105 16.46 -16.74 -7.23
C GLY A 105 15.87 -16.70 -8.65
N TYR A 106 14.67 -16.14 -8.84
CA TYR A 106 14.12 -15.94 -10.19
C TYR A 106 14.87 -14.83 -10.91
N LYS A 107 15.03 -14.97 -12.23
CA LYS A 107 15.75 -14.01 -13.09
C LYS A 107 14.81 -13.07 -13.85
N ALA A 108 13.51 -13.27 -13.75
CA ALA A 108 12.49 -12.48 -14.42
C ALA A 108 11.24 -12.29 -13.55
N TRP A 109 10.46 -11.27 -13.88
CA TRP A 109 9.10 -11.08 -13.38
C TRP A 109 8.11 -11.86 -14.24
N ILE A 110 7.08 -12.40 -13.62
CA ILE A 110 5.98 -13.12 -14.29
C ILE A 110 4.74 -12.22 -14.22
N ASP A 111 4.18 -11.86 -15.38
CA ASP A 111 2.97 -11.05 -15.49
C ASP A 111 1.77 -11.79 -14.89
N ILE A 112 0.95 -11.08 -14.14
CA ILE A 112 -0.37 -11.56 -13.72
C ILE A 112 -1.39 -10.93 -14.65
N GLU A 113 -2.10 -11.80 -15.37
CA GLU A 113 -3.19 -11.37 -16.23
C GLU A 113 -4.30 -10.81 -15.35
N SER A 114 -4.61 -9.53 -15.57
CA SER A 114 -5.60 -8.80 -14.81
C SER A 114 -6.74 -8.40 -15.73
N PRO A 115 -8.01 -8.65 -15.35
CA PRO A 115 -9.16 -8.20 -16.12
C PRO A 115 -9.39 -6.67 -15.98
N THR A 116 -8.75 -6.04 -15.01
CA THR A 116 -8.75 -4.58 -14.78
C THR A 116 -7.35 -3.99 -14.98
N ARG A 117 -7.25 -2.66 -14.93
CA ARG A 117 -6.01 -1.88 -14.91
C ARG A 117 -6.07 -0.88 -13.76
N CYS A 118 -4.94 -0.24 -13.46
CA CYS A 118 -4.85 0.81 -12.44
C CYS A 118 -5.07 0.27 -11.01
N TYR A 119 -4.22 -0.65 -10.56
CA TYR A 119 -4.20 -1.07 -9.15
C TYR A 119 -3.67 0.04 -8.25
N ASP A 120 -4.41 0.29 -7.18
CA ASP A 120 -4.16 1.37 -6.23
C ASP A 120 -3.34 0.88 -5.03
N ASP A 121 -3.61 -0.34 -4.57
CA ASP A 121 -2.95 -0.96 -3.43
C ASP A 121 -3.03 -2.49 -3.46
N ILE A 122 -2.14 -3.14 -2.71
CA ILE A 122 -2.05 -4.59 -2.57
C ILE A 122 -1.66 -4.97 -1.13
N ALA A 123 -2.23 -6.07 -0.63
CA ALA A 123 -1.88 -6.67 0.65
C ALA A 123 -1.86 -8.20 0.57
N PHE A 124 -1.07 -8.84 1.43
CA PHE A 124 -1.08 -10.29 1.60
C PHE A 124 -1.83 -10.66 2.87
N TYR A 125 -2.80 -11.57 2.77
CA TYR A 125 -3.59 -12.00 3.90
C TYR A 125 -4.05 -13.44 3.74
N LYS A 126 -3.74 -14.28 4.74
CA LYS A 126 -4.15 -15.71 4.80
C LYS A 126 -3.86 -16.48 3.50
N GLY A 127 -2.64 -16.37 2.98
CA GLY A 127 -2.20 -17.10 1.79
C GLY A 127 -2.66 -16.51 0.46
N ILE A 128 -3.27 -15.32 0.46
CA ILE A 128 -3.85 -14.71 -0.73
C ILE A 128 -3.35 -13.27 -0.84
N PHE A 129 -2.86 -12.90 -2.02
CA PHE A 129 -2.65 -11.50 -2.36
C PHE A 129 -3.98 -10.89 -2.78
N TYR A 130 -4.35 -9.81 -2.12
CA TYR A 130 -5.52 -9.01 -2.44
C TYR A 130 -5.07 -7.67 -2.99
N ALA A 131 -5.47 -7.37 -4.22
CA ALA A 131 -5.20 -6.10 -4.87
C ALA A 131 -6.51 -5.35 -5.09
N VAL A 132 -6.50 -4.03 -4.95
CA VAL A 132 -7.66 -3.18 -5.20
C VAL A 132 -7.35 -2.21 -6.32
N ASP A 133 -8.29 -2.04 -7.26
CA ASP A 133 -8.15 -1.08 -8.34
C ASP A 133 -8.69 0.31 -7.97
N VAL A 134 -8.45 1.29 -8.84
CA VAL A 134 -8.97 2.66 -8.72
C VAL A 134 -10.51 2.73 -8.65
N HIS A 135 -11.23 1.67 -8.97
CA HIS A 135 -12.68 1.61 -8.80
C HIS A 135 -13.08 0.97 -7.47
N GLY A 136 -12.14 0.47 -6.67
CA GLY A 136 -12.44 -0.26 -5.44
C GLY A 136 -12.91 -1.70 -5.67
N GLU A 137 -12.80 -2.24 -6.87
CA GLU A 137 -13.00 -3.67 -7.10
C GLU A 137 -11.78 -4.43 -6.54
N VAL A 138 -12.02 -5.53 -5.81
CA VAL A 138 -10.93 -6.30 -5.17
C VAL A 138 -10.71 -7.60 -5.91
N PHE A 139 -9.44 -7.87 -6.20
CA PHE A 139 -8.95 -9.05 -6.90
C PHE A 139 -8.09 -9.90 -5.98
N ALA A 140 -8.12 -11.21 -6.20
CA ALA A 140 -7.35 -12.17 -5.42
C ALA A 140 -6.45 -13.03 -6.33
N CYS A 141 -5.22 -13.24 -5.86
CA CYS A 141 -4.26 -14.20 -6.41
C CYS A 141 -3.86 -15.17 -5.29
N CYS A 142 -4.23 -16.44 -5.41
CA CYS A 142 -3.90 -17.46 -4.41
C CYS A 142 -2.41 -17.82 -4.50
N SER A 143 -1.73 -17.91 -3.35
CA SER A 143 -0.31 -18.30 -3.31
C SER A 143 -0.08 -19.66 -3.96
N ASP A 144 -0.98 -20.63 -3.78
CA ASP A 144 -0.82 -21.98 -4.33
C ASP A 144 -0.83 -22.00 -5.87
N GLU A 145 -1.67 -21.17 -6.49
CA GLU A 145 -1.70 -21.00 -7.95
C GLU A 145 -0.40 -20.33 -8.44
N LEU A 146 0.09 -19.34 -7.69
CA LEU A 146 1.36 -18.68 -7.96
C LEU A 146 2.54 -19.62 -7.77
N PHE A 147 2.51 -20.50 -6.75
CA PHE A 147 3.55 -21.49 -6.45
C PHE A 147 3.71 -22.53 -7.54
N ALA A 148 2.59 -22.98 -8.10
CA ALA A 148 2.57 -23.94 -9.20
C ALA A 148 3.14 -23.34 -10.50
N CYS A 149 3.08 -22.03 -10.68
CA CYS A 149 3.58 -21.34 -11.88
C CYS A 149 5.11 -21.26 -11.89
N ARG A 150 5.73 -21.73 -12.98
CA ARG A 150 7.17 -21.58 -13.25
C ARG A 150 7.38 -20.64 -14.42
N ILE A 151 8.56 -20.01 -14.51
CA ILE A 151 8.93 -19.12 -15.63
C ILE A 151 8.78 -19.82 -16.99
N ASP A 152 9.10 -21.12 -17.06
CA ASP A 152 9.09 -21.88 -18.31
C ASP A 152 7.72 -22.47 -18.66
N ASP A 153 6.75 -22.36 -17.74
CA ASP A 153 5.38 -22.81 -18.00
C ASP A 153 4.62 -21.68 -18.70
N ASN A 154 4.06 -21.96 -19.89
CA ASN A 154 3.14 -21.05 -20.60
C ASN A 154 1.81 -20.81 -19.84
N GLN A 155 1.74 -21.12 -18.55
CA GLN A 155 0.59 -20.96 -17.71
C GLN A 155 0.48 -19.52 -17.24
N LYS A 156 -0.54 -18.82 -17.73
CA LYS A 156 -0.88 -17.47 -17.28
C LYS A 156 -1.63 -17.53 -15.95
N VAL A 157 -1.13 -16.83 -14.95
CA VAL A 157 -1.88 -16.62 -13.70
C VAL A 157 -2.82 -15.45 -13.89
N VAL A 158 -4.08 -15.61 -13.51
CA VAL A 158 -5.12 -14.59 -13.67
C VAL A 158 -5.60 -14.10 -12.30
N ALA A 159 -5.60 -12.79 -12.08
CA ALA A 159 -6.20 -12.17 -10.90
C ALA A 159 -7.73 -12.27 -10.98
N LYS A 160 -8.37 -12.79 -9.93
CA LYS A 160 -9.82 -13.07 -9.93
C LYS A 160 -10.56 -12.03 -9.10
N ALA A 161 -11.58 -11.40 -9.65
CA ALA A 161 -12.43 -10.47 -8.91
C ALA A 161 -13.18 -11.20 -7.78
N VAL A 162 -13.09 -10.69 -6.55
CA VAL A 162 -13.67 -11.31 -5.34
C VAL A 162 -14.61 -10.39 -4.57
N ALA A 163 -14.52 -9.07 -4.76
CA ALA A 163 -15.51 -8.09 -4.28
C ALA A 163 -15.80 -7.09 -5.41
N PRO A 164 -17.04 -6.60 -5.57
CA PRO A 164 -17.42 -5.70 -6.66
C PRO A 164 -16.84 -4.28 -6.49
N ARG A 165 -17.11 -3.37 -7.43
CA ARG A 165 -16.99 -1.92 -7.21
C ARG A 165 -18.01 -1.46 -6.16
N PRO A 166 -17.62 -0.76 -5.07
CA PRO A 166 -18.56 -0.10 -4.16
C PRO A 166 -19.41 0.97 -4.86
N GLU A 167 -20.66 1.11 -4.47
CA GLU A 167 -21.52 2.20 -4.96
C GLU A 167 -20.99 3.57 -4.51
N GLY A 168 -21.04 4.56 -5.39
CA GLY A 168 -20.63 5.94 -5.10
C GLY A 168 -19.12 6.19 -5.02
N THR A 169 -18.28 5.18 -5.29
CA THR A 169 -16.83 5.38 -5.33
C THR A 169 -16.38 6.09 -6.61
N GLN A 170 -15.48 7.04 -6.45
CA GLN A 170 -14.89 7.81 -7.54
C GLN A 170 -13.43 7.39 -7.76
N ASP A 171 -12.93 7.59 -8.98
CA ASP A 171 -11.66 7.00 -9.42
C ASP A 171 -10.45 7.75 -8.85
N PHE A 172 -10.55 9.06 -8.59
CA PHE A 172 -9.49 9.88 -7.99
C PHE A 172 -9.32 9.69 -6.47
N ILE A 173 -10.27 9.01 -5.81
CA ILE A 173 -10.18 8.71 -4.38
C ILE A 173 -9.12 7.63 -4.17
N LYS A 174 -8.06 7.91 -3.42
CA LYS A 174 -7.01 6.92 -3.17
C LYS A 174 -7.55 5.77 -2.33
N LYS A 175 -7.29 4.53 -2.75
CA LYS A 175 -7.75 3.31 -2.05
C LYS A 175 -6.58 2.54 -1.47
N TYR A 176 -6.78 2.05 -0.25
CA TYR A 176 -5.88 1.13 0.43
C TYR A 176 -6.62 -0.14 0.84
N ILE A 177 -5.92 -1.27 0.82
CA ILE A 177 -6.43 -2.54 1.33
C ILE A 177 -5.62 -2.95 2.56
N VAL A 178 -6.29 -3.01 3.71
CA VAL A 178 -5.63 -3.12 5.01
C VAL A 178 -6.15 -4.35 5.76
N GLU A 179 -5.24 -5.20 6.23
CA GLU A 179 -5.59 -6.23 7.21
C GLU A 179 -5.84 -5.55 8.56
N SER A 180 -6.97 -5.89 9.19
CA SER A 180 -7.26 -5.47 10.55
C SER A 180 -8.14 -6.49 11.27
N SER A 181 -7.65 -6.99 12.40
CA SER A 181 -8.38 -7.88 13.32
C SER A 181 -8.96 -9.12 12.62
N GLY A 182 -8.19 -9.75 11.74
CA GLY A 182 -8.61 -10.94 11.01
C GLY A 182 -9.62 -10.66 9.90
N GLY A 183 -9.66 -9.44 9.38
CA GLY A 183 -10.48 -9.05 8.23
C GLY A 183 -9.76 -8.07 7.33
N LEU A 184 -10.29 -7.88 6.12
CA LEU A 184 -9.78 -6.88 5.18
C LEU A 184 -10.69 -5.67 5.15
N LEU A 185 -10.07 -4.49 5.20
CA LEU A 185 -10.70 -3.19 5.07
C LEU A 185 -10.27 -2.58 3.74
N LEU A 186 -11.25 -2.06 3.00
CA LEU A 186 -11.04 -1.08 1.96
C LEU A 186 -11.13 0.30 2.61
N VAL A 187 -10.02 1.03 2.61
CA VAL A 187 -9.90 2.38 3.17
C VAL A 187 -9.80 3.35 1.99
N SER A 188 -10.71 4.30 1.92
CA SER A 188 -10.78 5.28 0.84
C SER A 188 -10.47 6.66 1.39
N ARG A 189 -9.44 7.32 0.86
CA ARG A 189 -8.96 8.65 1.24
C ARG A 189 -9.43 9.69 0.24
N MET A 190 -10.18 10.66 0.74
CA MET A 190 -10.68 11.79 -0.04
C MET A 190 -9.73 12.97 0.15
N ARG A 191 -9.31 13.58 -0.95
CA ARG A 191 -8.49 14.79 -0.96
C ARG A 191 -9.29 15.93 -1.58
N GLY A 192 -9.11 17.13 -1.04
CA GLY A 192 -9.60 18.39 -1.58
C GLY A 192 -8.43 19.35 -1.83
N GLY A 193 -8.72 20.61 -2.13
CA GLY A 193 -7.73 21.63 -2.51
C GLY A 193 -7.76 21.95 -4.01
N HIS A 194 -7.00 22.94 -4.44
CA HIS A 194 -7.12 23.49 -5.80
C HIS A 194 -6.79 22.48 -6.92
N LEU A 195 -5.96 21.46 -6.64
CA LEU A 195 -5.72 20.38 -7.61
C LEU A 195 -6.86 19.36 -7.69
N TYR A 196 -7.75 19.36 -6.71
CA TYR A 196 -8.94 18.49 -6.66
C TYR A 196 -10.26 19.25 -6.87
N SER A 197 -10.23 20.59 -6.97
CA SER A 197 -11.41 21.45 -7.16
C SER A 197 -11.92 21.52 -8.60
N TYR A 198 -11.13 21.11 -9.60
CA TYR A 198 -11.54 21.09 -11.01
C TYR A 198 -12.70 20.12 -11.34
N TYR A 199 -13.15 19.33 -10.36
CA TYR A 199 -14.22 18.34 -10.50
C TYR A 199 -15.49 18.67 -9.70
N GLU A 200 -15.52 19.79 -8.98
CA GLU A 200 -16.71 20.32 -8.34
C GLU A 200 -17.30 21.42 -9.23
N ASP A 201 -18.59 21.29 -9.59
CA ASP A 201 -19.29 22.20 -10.49
C ASP A 201 -19.17 23.66 -10.04
N GLU A 202 -19.11 24.58 -11.02
CA GLU A 202 -19.03 26.03 -10.88
C GLU A 202 -20.13 26.59 -9.96
N ASP A 203 -19.84 26.73 -8.67
CA ASP A 203 -20.62 27.62 -7.79
C ASP A 203 -19.70 28.74 -7.26
N GLU A 204 -20.09 29.96 -7.63
CA GLU A 204 -19.44 31.24 -7.37
C GLU A 204 -19.31 31.53 -5.85
N ASP A 205 -18.26 32.28 -5.51
CA ASP A 205 -18.03 33.00 -4.25
C ASP A 205 -17.57 32.19 -3.00
N GLN A 206 -16.49 31.41 -3.12
CA GLN A 206 -15.66 31.08 -1.95
C GLN A 206 -14.42 31.98 -1.91
N GLU A 207 -14.26 32.75 -0.83
CA GLU A 207 -13.02 33.46 -0.54
C GLU A 207 -11.86 32.46 -0.61
N GLU A 208 -10.92 32.68 -1.54
CA GLU A 208 -9.69 31.91 -1.65
C GLU A 208 -8.90 32.06 -0.35
N VAL A 209 -9.09 31.13 0.58
CA VAL A 209 -8.05 30.85 1.56
C VAL A 209 -6.90 30.28 0.74
N ILE A 210 -5.91 31.13 0.46
CA ILE A 210 -4.64 30.72 -0.14
C ILE A 210 -3.97 29.80 0.89
N ASN A 211 -4.36 28.54 0.87
CA ASN A 211 -3.58 27.47 1.44
C ASN A 211 -2.54 27.15 0.37
N ASP A 212 -1.27 27.42 0.65
CA ASP A 212 -0.16 27.12 -0.27
C ASP A 212 -0.09 25.61 -0.60
N ASP A 213 -0.70 24.76 0.23
CA ASP A 213 -0.81 23.32 0.02
C ASP A 213 -1.73 22.99 -1.18
N PRO A 214 -1.22 22.28 -2.21
CA PRO A 214 -2.00 22.01 -3.41
C PRO A 214 -3.15 21.03 -3.24
N TYR A 215 -3.09 20.22 -2.19
CA TYR A 215 -4.12 19.29 -1.79
C TYR A 215 -4.04 19.00 -0.30
N VAL A 216 -5.16 18.56 0.28
CA VAL A 216 -5.25 18.13 1.67
C VAL A 216 -6.24 16.99 1.82
N THR A 217 -5.99 16.09 2.76
CA THR A 217 -6.93 15.04 3.15
C THR A 217 -8.11 15.61 3.90
N ILE A 218 -9.29 15.50 3.29
CA ILE A 218 -10.56 16.00 3.83
C ILE A 218 -11.39 14.91 4.51
N GLY A 219 -11.02 13.63 4.32
CA GLY A 219 -11.61 12.56 5.11
C GLY A 219 -11.41 11.16 4.57
N PHE A 220 -12.00 10.21 5.29
CA PHE A 220 -11.91 8.79 4.98
C PHE A 220 -13.25 8.08 5.07
N THR A 221 -13.41 7.06 4.23
CA THR A 221 -14.45 6.04 4.38
C THR A 221 -13.82 4.66 4.47
N ILE A 222 -14.46 3.77 5.25
CA ILE A 222 -13.96 2.42 5.50
C ILE A 222 -15.08 1.41 5.22
N LEU A 223 -14.77 0.42 4.40
CA LEU A 223 -15.63 -0.71 4.11
C LEU A 223 -14.91 -2.02 4.48
N LYS A 224 -15.58 -2.91 5.21
CA LYS A 224 -15.06 -4.24 5.53
C LYS A 224 -15.55 -5.27 4.52
N LEU A 225 -14.64 -6.10 4.02
CA LEU A 225 -14.99 -7.26 3.20
C LEU A 225 -15.63 -8.34 4.09
N LYS A 226 -16.91 -8.63 3.85
CA LYS A 226 -17.64 -9.70 4.51
C LYS A 226 -17.99 -10.78 3.50
N ARG A 227 -17.75 -12.04 3.85
CA ARG A 227 -18.08 -13.19 2.98
C ARG A 227 -19.56 -13.14 2.60
N SER A 228 -19.85 -13.26 1.31
CA SER A 228 -21.20 -13.35 0.80
C SER A 228 -21.80 -14.71 1.18
N THR A 229 -23.02 -14.71 1.70
CA THR A 229 -23.80 -15.93 2.02
C THR A 229 -24.77 -16.30 0.90
N GLN A 230 -24.85 -15.50 -0.15
CA GLN A 230 -25.75 -15.75 -1.27
C GLN A 230 -25.17 -16.83 -2.18
N ALA A 231 -25.88 -17.95 -2.32
CA ALA A 231 -25.42 -19.14 -3.05
C ALA A 231 -25.12 -18.93 -4.56
N ARG A 232 -25.48 -17.77 -5.14
CA ARG A 232 -25.26 -17.43 -6.55
C ARG A 232 -24.58 -16.07 -6.76
N SER A 233 -23.97 -15.50 -5.73
CA SER A 233 -23.26 -14.23 -5.91
C SER A 233 -22.04 -14.44 -6.81
N LYS A 234 -21.89 -13.60 -7.84
CA LYS A 234 -20.67 -13.53 -8.67
C LYS A 234 -19.42 -13.30 -7.79
N TYR A 235 -19.58 -12.55 -6.70
CA TYR A 235 -18.50 -12.13 -5.82
C TYR A 235 -18.50 -12.90 -4.49
N LYS A 236 -17.31 -13.31 -4.06
CA LYS A 236 -17.10 -14.03 -2.78
C LYS A 236 -17.33 -13.12 -1.57
N TYR A 237 -17.12 -11.82 -1.72
CA TYR A 237 -17.26 -10.82 -0.67
C TYR A 237 -18.24 -9.72 -1.08
N LYS A 238 -18.82 -9.10 -0.05
CA LYS A 238 -19.57 -7.85 -0.14
C LYS A 238 -19.01 -6.85 0.87
N TYR A 239 -19.28 -5.57 0.65
CA TYR A 239 -18.87 -4.53 1.57
C TYR A 239 -19.87 -4.32 2.69
N VAL A 240 -19.35 -3.97 3.87
CA VAL A 240 -20.12 -3.46 5.01
C VAL A 240 -19.41 -2.22 5.53
N LYS A 241 -20.14 -1.11 5.66
CA LYS A 241 -19.57 0.14 6.16
C LYS A 241 -19.08 -0.02 7.60
N VAL A 242 -17.91 0.54 7.87
CA VAL A 242 -17.29 0.59 9.20
C VAL A 242 -17.33 2.03 9.69
N HIS A 243 -18.00 2.25 10.81
CA HIS A 243 -18.13 3.57 11.40
C HIS A 243 -17.10 3.86 12.50
N SER A 244 -16.58 2.80 13.13
CA SER A 244 -15.56 2.87 14.18
C SER A 244 -14.58 1.70 14.02
N LEU A 245 -13.30 2.00 14.25
CA LEU A 245 -12.20 1.05 14.31
C LEU A 245 -12.00 0.48 15.73
N GLY A 246 -12.76 0.98 16.72
CA GLY A 246 -12.59 0.60 18.12
C GLY A 246 -11.18 0.94 18.62
N ASP A 247 -10.51 -0.01 19.27
CA ASP A 247 -9.11 0.13 19.73
C ASP A 247 -8.08 0.14 18.57
N ARG A 248 -8.50 0.03 17.31
CA ARG A 248 -7.54 0.00 16.20
C ARG A 248 -7.15 1.40 15.74
N ALA A 249 -5.88 1.53 15.39
CA ALA A 249 -5.34 2.62 14.60
C ALA A 249 -4.87 2.06 13.25
N LEU A 250 -5.21 2.75 12.16
CA LEU A 250 -4.70 2.41 10.82
C LEU A 250 -3.56 3.35 10.46
N PHE A 251 -2.55 2.84 9.78
CA PHE A 251 -1.46 3.62 9.23
C PHE A 251 -1.43 3.36 7.73
N VAL A 252 -1.63 4.41 6.94
CA VAL A 252 -1.75 4.35 5.47
C VAL A 252 -0.84 5.36 4.80
N GLY A 253 -0.56 5.13 3.52
CA GLY A 253 0.34 5.94 2.70
C GLY A 253 0.92 5.09 1.57
N ASP A 254 2.09 5.50 1.07
CA ASP A 254 2.76 4.86 -0.06
C ASP A 254 3.24 3.43 0.29
N ASN A 255 3.72 3.26 1.52
CA ASN A 255 4.14 1.98 2.09
C ASN A 255 2.98 0.99 2.34
N SER A 256 3.31 -0.24 2.78
CA SER A 256 2.32 -1.18 3.29
C SER A 256 1.47 -0.53 4.37
N SER A 257 0.16 -0.61 4.19
CA SER A 257 -0.79 -0.17 5.19
C SER A 257 -0.91 -1.21 6.29
N VAL A 258 -0.96 -0.75 7.54
CA VAL A 258 -1.01 -1.63 8.72
C VAL A 258 -2.09 -1.21 9.71
N SER A 259 -2.55 -2.16 10.52
CA SER A 259 -3.48 -1.93 11.61
C SER A 259 -2.88 -2.37 12.94
N LEU A 260 -2.81 -1.45 13.89
CA LEU A 260 -2.28 -1.71 15.23
C LEU A 260 -3.38 -1.62 16.27
N SER A 261 -3.19 -2.31 17.40
CA SER A 261 -3.94 -2.03 18.63
C SER A 261 -3.34 -0.77 19.25
N ALA A 262 -4.14 0.29 19.37
CA ALA A 262 -3.69 1.57 19.91
C ALA A 262 -3.28 1.43 21.36
N SER A 263 -3.99 0.61 22.14
CA SER A 263 -3.65 0.31 23.53
C SER A 263 -2.27 -0.34 23.73
N SER A 264 -1.68 -0.94 22.69
CA SER A 264 -0.32 -1.50 22.73
C SER A 264 0.78 -0.44 22.65
N PHE A 265 0.48 0.81 22.28
CA PHE A 265 1.49 1.84 22.00
C PHE A 265 1.15 3.18 22.67
N ASN A 266 2.08 3.69 23.49
CA ASN A 266 1.90 4.99 24.12
C ASN A 266 1.85 6.12 23.06
N GLY A 267 0.84 7.00 23.16
CA GLY A 267 0.62 8.09 22.20
C GLY A 267 -0.13 7.70 20.92
N CYS A 268 -0.42 6.42 20.71
CA CYS A 268 -1.29 5.97 19.62
C CYS A 268 -2.76 6.17 20.02
N LYS A 269 -3.52 6.90 19.20
CA LYS A 269 -4.94 7.16 19.41
C LYS A 269 -5.75 6.04 18.77
N ALA A 270 -6.61 5.42 19.55
CA ALA A 270 -7.63 4.50 19.08
C ALA A 270 -8.61 5.21 18.13
N ASN A 271 -9.27 4.44 17.27
CA ASN A 271 -10.28 4.94 16.34
C ASN A 271 -9.76 6.02 15.37
N CYS A 272 -8.48 5.96 15.02
CA CYS A 272 -7.83 6.96 14.16
C CYS A 272 -7.15 6.32 12.93
N ILE A 273 -6.95 7.16 11.91
CA ILE A 273 -6.17 6.83 10.72
C ILE A 273 -5.01 7.82 10.64
N TYR A 274 -3.80 7.29 10.73
CA TYR A 274 -2.54 8.00 10.54
C TYR A 274 -2.17 7.87 9.06
N PHE A 275 -1.91 8.98 8.40
CA PHE A 275 -1.60 8.97 6.97
C PHE A 275 -0.38 9.81 6.66
N THR A 276 0.42 9.33 5.71
CA THR A 276 1.50 10.13 5.10
C THR A 276 1.10 10.62 3.71
N ASP A 277 1.87 11.57 3.20
CA ASP A 277 1.70 12.04 1.84
C ASP A 277 2.23 10.98 0.86
N ASP A 278 1.35 10.56 -0.04
CA ASP A 278 1.56 9.52 -1.05
C ASP A 278 1.04 9.97 -2.42
N ASN A 279 0.88 11.27 -2.61
CA ASN A 279 0.37 11.86 -3.85
C ASN A 279 1.52 12.40 -4.71
N PHE A 280 2.47 11.52 -5.02
CA PHE A 280 3.75 11.87 -5.65
C PHE A 280 3.59 12.56 -7.02
N GLU A 281 2.47 12.32 -7.73
CA GLU A 281 2.17 12.96 -9.02
C GLU A 281 2.12 14.49 -8.94
N PHE A 282 1.83 15.02 -7.75
CA PHE A 282 1.71 16.45 -7.51
C PHE A 282 2.82 17.01 -6.62
N TYR A 283 3.94 16.29 -6.50
CA TYR A 283 5.11 16.82 -5.81
C TYR A 283 5.71 17.96 -6.65
N GLY A 284 5.59 19.18 -6.12
CA GLY A 284 6.10 20.38 -6.76
C GLY A 284 7.59 20.58 -6.52
N ALA A 285 8.09 21.75 -6.92
CA ALA A 285 9.48 22.18 -6.72
C ALA A 285 9.93 22.26 -5.25
N ASN A 286 9.08 21.97 -4.27
CA ASN A 286 9.42 22.00 -2.84
C ASN A 286 9.37 20.60 -2.19
N GLY A 287 9.13 19.54 -2.96
CA GLY A 287 8.96 18.18 -2.46
C GLY A 287 7.50 17.84 -2.17
N GLY A 288 7.29 16.84 -1.32
CA GLY A 288 5.96 16.44 -0.84
C GLY A 288 5.84 16.58 0.69
N GLY A 289 4.93 15.81 1.28
CA GLY A 289 4.81 15.70 2.74
C GLY A 289 3.91 16.74 3.40
N TYR A 290 3.23 17.58 2.64
CA TYR A 290 2.30 18.60 3.18
C TYR A 290 0.99 17.96 3.66
N ASP A 291 0.61 16.83 3.06
CA ASP A 291 -0.63 16.09 3.37
C ASP A 291 -0.36 14.90 4.29
N MET A 292 0.04 15.20 5.52
CA MET A 292 0.22 14.22 6.60
C MET A 292 -0.61 14.57 7.82
N GLY A 293 -1.11 13.55 8.51
CA GLY A 293 -1.89 13.81 9.71
C GLY A 293 -2.53 12.59 10.33
N VAL A 294 -3.45 12.88 11.24
CA VAL A 294 -4.25 11.90 11.97
C VAL A 294 -5.71 12.28 11.83
N PHE A 295 -6.48 11.43 11.17
CA PHE A 295 -7.93 11.55 11.04
C PHE A 295 -8.63 10.79 12.16
N SER A 296 -9.48 11.48 12.92
CA SER A 296 -10.34 10.91 13.96
C SER A 296 -11.62 10.36 13.33
N MET A 297 -11.90 9.06 13.48
CA MET A 297 -13.17 8.50 13.00
C MET A 297 -14.37 8.95 13.86
N GLU A 298 -14.12 9.38 15.10
CA GLU A 298 -15.12 9.91 16.03
C GLU A 298 -15.52 11.32 15.64
N ASP A 299 -14.55 12.24 15.58
CA ASP A 299 -14.79 13.66 15.33
C ASP A 299 -14.97 13.98 13.85
N ARG A 300 -14.59 13.04 12.97
CA ARG A 300 -14.56 13.20 11.50
C ARG A 300 -13.68 14.37 11.05
N ASP A 301 -12.59 14.59 11.77
CA ASP A 301 -11.68 15.71 11.56
C ASP A 301 -10.22 15.25 11.51
N THR A 302 -9.40 16.03 10.82
CA THR A 302 -7.97 15.81 10.61
C THR A 302 -7.17 16.75 11.50
N SER A 303 -6.25 16.19 12.27
CA SER A 303 -5.20 16.95 12.95
C SER A 303 -3.85 16.77 12.26
N LYS A 304 -3.05 17.83 12.18
CA LYS A 304 -1.65 17.78 11.69
C LYS A 304 -0.68 17.90 12.89
N PRO A 305 -0.47 16.84 13.70
CA PRO A 305 0.39 16.92 14.87
C PRO A 305 1.88 16.97 14.52
N TYR A 306 2.24 16.78 13.24
CA TYR A 306 3.61 16.73 12.76
C TYR A 306 3.87 17.93 11.85
N PRO A 307 4.65 18.94 12.29
CA PRO A 307 5.17 19.98 11.40
C PRO A 307 6.37 19.39 10.66
N VAL A 308 6.12 18.58 9.64
CA VAL A 308 7.18 17.93 8.86
C VAL A 308 6.99 18.31 7.41
N GLU A 309 7.85 19.20 6.92
CA GLU A 309 8.05 19.42 5.49
C GLU A 309 9.01 18.33 4.98
N SER A 310 8.56 17.51 4.04
CA SER A 310 9.45 16.57 3.35
C SER A 310 10.02 17.24 2.12
N LEU A 311 11.25 17.74 2.23
CA LEU A 311 11.95 18.37 1.09
C LEU A 311 12.37 17.37 0.00
N SER A 312 12.01 16.07 0.12
CA SER A 312 12.39 15.05 -0.85
C SER A 312 11.35 14.95 -1.97
N TYR A 313 11.80 15.11 -3.22
CA TYR A 313 11.01 14.87 -4.42
C TYR A 313 10.78 13.38 -4.71
N PHE A 314 11.59 12.51 -4.13
CA PHE A 314 11.68 11.09 -4.51
C PHE A 314 11.31 10.13 -3.40
N SER A 315 11.07 10.63 -2.18
CA SER A 315 10.76 9.79 -1.03
C SER A 315 9.58 10.38 -0.29
N THR A 316 8.46 9.69 -0.41
CA THR A 316 7.26 9.90 0.40
C THR A 316 7.63 9.70 1.88
N PRO A 317 7.05 10.47 2.81
CA PRO A 317 7.20 10.17 4.22
C PRO A 317 6.64 8.78 4.51
N LEU A 318 7.37 8.00 5.30
CA LEU A 318 7.04 6.62 5.59
C LEU A 318 6.81 6.44 7.09
N TRP A 319 5.79 5.65 7.43
CA TRP A 319 5.66 5.14 8.79
C TRP A 319 6.73 4.08 9.04
N TYR A 320 7.43 4.21 10.17
CA TYR A 320 8.27 3.16 10.74
C TYR A 320 7.53 2.62 11.97
N ILE A 321 7.02 1.39 11.85
CA ILE A 321 6.12 0.73 12.80
C ILE A 321 6.71 -0.61 13.19
#